data_AF-A0A9C8MKX1-F1
#
_entry.id   AF-A0A9C8MKX1-F1
#
_cell.length_a   1.000
_cell.length_b   1.000
_cell.length_c   1.000
_cell.angle_alpha   90.00
_cell.angle_beta   90.00
_cell.angle_gamma   90.00
#
_symmetry.space_group_name_H-M   'P 1'
#
loop_
_entity.id
_entity.type
_entity.pdbx_description
1 polymer ?
#
loop_
_entity_poly.entity_id
_entity_poly.type
_entity_poly.pdbx_seq_one_letter_code
_entity_poly.pdbx_strand_id
1 'polypeptide(L)'
;ALESDELAALFAEYLYRIRHWALGHSARYFGKNDVGLFKGVNVDNIEHFPYVESLRITHHYVDEYNRQYHRKIDGQTKKFPFHLDQMIINGRRFFEMASHYQAQISLIVDAEHGSEPYFLGHGLTDNAQLILKTLNGSNKQLKYPARTRPGDKYVRAIFDCALIFYIDKFGDAFLSSAIEKLFIWAYSLRIKQQVVQLATMDNHVIYHNVFRIIKDAIEPSDVLTIVLRTLTDSDNKNNLRKANAAKDPLVKLFKGMKYYE
;
A
#
# COMPACT_ATOMS: atom_id res chain seq x y z
N ALA A 1 -4.76 5.71 24.27
CA ALA A 1 -5.64 6.31 23.26
C ALA A 1 -4.76 6.70 22.08
N LEU A 2 -5.27 6.65 20.85
CA LEU A 2 -4.50 7.08 19.67
C LEU A 2 -4.28 8.60 19.75
N GLU A 3 -3.05 9.06 19.51
CA GLU A 3 -2.76 10.49 19.38
C GLU A 3 -3.46 11.04 18.13
N SER A 4 -4.09 12.22 18.24
CA SER A 4 -4.94 12.79 17.18
C SER A 4 -4.21 12.96 15.85
N ASP A 5 -2.91 13.28 15.90
CA ASP A 5 -2.10 13.55 14.71
C ASP A 5 -1.70 12.26 13.98
N GLU A 6 -1.40 11.18 14.71
CA GLU A 6 -1.12 9.87 14.11
C GLU A 6 -2.35 9.31 13.40
N LEU A 7 -3.53 9.51 13.99
CA LEU A 7 -4.78 9.12 13.38
C LEU A 7 -5.06 9.94 12.11
N ALA A 8 -4.80 11.24 12.13
CA ALA A 8 -4.93 12.09 10.96
C ALA A 8 -3.99 11.63 9.82
N ALA A 9 -2.74 11.29 10.15
CA ALA A 9 -1.77 10.78 9.17
C ALA A 9 -2.20 9.43 8.58
N LEU A 10 -2.64 8.48 9.42
CA LEU A 10 -3.17 7.18 8.97
C LEU A 10 -4.27 7.36 7.91
N PHE A 11 -5.23 8.24 8.18
CA PHE A 11 -6.35 8.47 7.27
C PHE A 11 -5.91 9.21 6.02
N ALA A 12 -5.16 10.30 6.14
CA ALA A 12 -4.80 11.14 5.00
C ALA A 12 -3.76 10.51 4.06
N GLU A 13 -2.78 9.81 4.63
CA GLU A 13 -1.62 9.28 3.89
C GLU A 13 -1.89 7.89 3.32
N TYR A 14 -2.71 7.07 3.99
CA TYR A 14 -2.93 5.69 3.60
C TYR A 14 -4.40 5.40 3.29
N LEU A 15 -5.29 5.40 4.29
CA LEU A 15 -6.65 4.86 4.13
C LEU A 15 -7.45 5.61 3.06
N TYR A 16 -7.40 6.94 3.07
CA TYR A 16 -8.10 7.77 2.08
C TYR A 16 -7.61 7.48 0.67
N ARG A 17 -6.28 7.46 0.48
CA ARG A 17 -5.65 7.27 -0.82
C ARG A 17 -5.93 5.91 -1.40
N ILE A 18 -5.71 4.86 -0.61
CA ILE A 18 -5.95 3.48 -1.04
C ILE A 18 -7.41 3.30 -1.44
N ARG A 19 -8.36 3.76 -0.61
CA ARG A 19 -9.80 3.62 -0.90
C ARG A 19 -10.24 4.41 -2.12
N HIS A 20 -9.82 5.68 -2.28
CA HIS A 20 -10.16 6.46 -3.47
C HIS A 20 -9.57 5.87 -4.74
N TRP A 21 -8.29 5.50 -4.72
CA TRP A 21 -7.64 4.93 -5.89
C TRP A 21 -8.21 3.55 -6.25
N ALA A 22 -8.57 2.72 -5.26
CA ALA A 22 -9.27 1.45 -5.50
C ALA A 22 -10.68 1.64 -6.09
N LEU A 23 -11.32 2.80 -5.85
CA LEU A 23 -12.56 3.20 -6.54
C LEU A 23 -12.31 3.86 -7.92
N GLY A 24 -11.06 4.12 -8.28
CA GLY A 24 -10.72 4.83 -9.51
C GLY A 24 -10.87 6.36 -9.43
N HIS A 25 -10.97 6.91 -8.22
CA HIS A 25 -11.13 8.34 -7.97
C HIS A 25 -9.79 9.00 -7.60
N SER A 26 -9.65 10.29 -7.92
CA SER A 26 -8.51 11.10 -7.49
C SER A 26 -8.44 11.18 -5.96
N ALA A 27 -7.24 11.14 -5.40
CA ALA A 27 -6.97 11.16 -3.97
C ALA A 27 -5.89 12.19 -3.58
N ARG A 28 -5.91 13.37 -4.21
CA ARG A 28 -4.89 14.42 -3.99
C ARG A 28 -4.92 14.98 -2.58
N TYR A 29 -6.11 15.32 -2.09
CA TYR A 29 -6.30 16.01 -0.81
C TYR A 29 -7.39 15.34 -0.01
N PHE A 30 -7.10 15.01 1.24
CA PHE A 30 -8.10 14.57 2.20
C PHE A 30 -8.64 15.78 2.97
N GLY A 31 -9.95 16.01 2.92
CA GLY A 31 -10.59 17.11 3.63
C GLY A 31 -11.91 16.73 4.28
N LYS A 32 -12.60 17.73 4.86
CA LYS A 32 -13.88 17.54 5.55
C LYS A 32 -14.97 16.93 4.66
N ASN A 33 -14.92 17.19 3.36
CA ASN A 33 -15.89 16.67 2.39
C ASN A 33 -15.69 15.17 2.12
N ASP A 34 -14.51 14.64 2.41
CA ASP A 34 -14.14 13.24 2.15
C ASP A 34 -14.44 12.32 3.34
N VAL A 35 -14.81 12.88 4.50
CA VAL A 35 -15.19 12.10 5.71
C VAL A 35 -16.35 11.14 5.40
N GLY A 36 -17.19 11.47 4.41
CA GLY A 36 -18.25 10.59 3.91
C GLY A 36 -17.75 9.20 3.45
N LEU A 37 -16.53 9.10 2.93
CA LEU A 37 -15.92 7.82 2.53
C LEU A 37 -15.80 6.83 3.69
N PHE A 38 -15.66 7.36 4.90
CA PHE A 38 -15.50 6.59 6.12
C PHE A 38 -16.81 6.35 6.89
N LYS A 39 -17.94 6.82 6.34
CA LYS A 39 -19.26 6.49 6.88
C LYS A 39 -19.61 5.06 6.47
N GLY A 40 -19.89 4.25 7.48
CA GLY A 40 -20.24 2.85 7.32
C GLY A 40 -21.71 2.55 7.65
N VAL A 41 -21.98 1.27 7.86
CA VAL A 41 -23.27 0.78 8.33
C VAL A 41 -23.24 0.53 9.84
N ASN A 42 -24.40 0.68 10.49
CA ASN A 42 -24.58 0.20 11.86
C ASN A 42 -25.23 -1.19 11.79
N VAL A 43 -24.44 -2.25 11.96
CA VAL A 43 -24.87 -3.64 11.71
C VAL A 43 -26.04 -4.09 12.60
N ASP A 44 -26.19 -3.49 13.79
CA ASP A 44 -27.25 -3.80 14.76
C ASP A 44 -28.58 -3.10 14.43
N ASN A 45 -28.52 -1.95 13.74
CA ASN A 45 -29.68 -1.09 13.50
C ASN A 45 -30.10 -1.02 12.02
N ILE A 46 -29.29 -1.54 11.10
CA ILE A 46 -29.61 -1.56 9.68
C ILE A 46 -30.63 -2.65 9.36
N GLU A 47 -31.52 -2.40 8.41
CA GLU A 47 -32.47 -3.40 7.91
C GLU A 47 -31.76 -4.65 7.38
N HIS A 48 -32.53 -5.71 7.11
CA HIS A 48 -32.02 -7.00 6.65
C HIS A 48 -31.70 -6.99 5.15
N PHE A 49 -30.82 -6.08 4.73
CA PHE A 49 -30.36 -6.03 3.35
C PHE A 49 -29.35 -7.16 3.06
N PRO A 50 -29.46 -7.86 1.91
CA PRO A 50 -28.54 -8.96 1.59
C PRO A 50 -27.06 -8.56 1.58
N TYR A 51 -26.74 -7.35 1.11
CA TYR A 51 -25.34 -6.89 0.99
C TYR A 51 -24.63 -6.67 2.34
N VAL A 52 -25.37 -6.61 3.47
CA VAL A 52 -24.79 -6.47 4.81
C VAL A 52 -24.71 -7.77 5.57
N GLU A 53 -25.30 -8.85 5.05
CA GLU A 53 -25.48 -10.10 5.76
C GLU A 53 -24.15 -10.73 6.16
N SER A 54 -23.18 -10.81 5.24
CA SER A 54 -21.84 -11.33 5.53
C SER A 54 -21.15 -10.52 6.64
N LEU A 55 -21.24 -9.18 6.60
CA LEU A 55 -20.66 -8.31 7.62
C LEU A 55 -21.31 -8.50 8.99
N ARG A 56 -22.64 -8.66 9.02
CA ARG A 56 -23.40 -8.93 10.24
C ARG A 56 -23.01 -10.29 10.84
N ILE A 57 -22.94 -11.34 10.02
CA ILE A 57 -22.50 -12.67 10.45
C ILE A 57 -21.09 -12.59 11.02
N THR A 58 -20.14 -11.97 10.31
CA THR A 58 -18.76 -11.80 10.81
C THR A 58 -18.72 -11.01 12.11
N HIS A 59 -19.49 -9.92 12.23
CA HIS A 59 -19.54 -9.09 13.42
C HIS A 59 -19.95 -9.88 14.66
N HIS A 60 -21.10 -10.57 14.60
CA HIS A 60 -21.61 -11.33 15.74
C HIS A 60 -20.79 -12.59 15.99
N TYR A 61 -20.30 -13.27 14.95
CA TYR A 61 -19.46 -14.47 15.11
C TYR A 61 -18.16 -14.15 15.85
N VAL A 62 -17.46 -13.08 15.46
CA VAL A 62 -16.21 -12.67 16.13
C VAL A 62 -16.47 -12.32 17.60
N ASP A 63 -17.56 -11.63 17.88
CA ASP A 63 -17.94 -11.27 19.25
C ASP A 63 -18.31 -12.48 20.10
N GLU A 64 -19.11 -13.38 19.56
CA GLU A 64 -19.51 -14.60 20.25
C GLU A 64 -18.31 -15.51 20.49
N TYR A 65 -17.49 -15.76 19.46
CA TYR A 65 -16.25 -16.53 19.56
C TYR A 65 -15.38 -16.04 20.72
N ASN A 66 -15.16 -14.74 20.83
CA ASN A 66 -14.32 -14.14 21.88
C ASN A 66 -14.95 -14.20 23.29
N ARG A 67 -16.27 -14.37 23.40
CA ARG A 67 -16.98 -14.52 24.68
C ARG A 67 -17.11 -15.98 25.14
N GLN A 68 -16.90 -16.94 24.25
CA GLN A 68 -17.05 -18.36 24.59
C GLN A 68 -16.18 -18.75 25.78
N TYR A 69 -16.73 -19.62 26.63
CA TYR A 69 -16.03 -20.10 27.84
C TYR A 69 -14.65 -20.70 27.53
N HIS A 70 -14.53 -21.44 26.41
CA HIS A 70 -13.27 -22.02 25.97
C HIS A 70 -12.14 -20.98 25.81
N ARG A 71 -12.46 -19.73 25.44
CA ARG A 71 -11.44 -18.66 25.31
C ARG A 71 -10.86 -18.25 26.66
N LYS A 72 -11.60 -18.44 27.76
CA LYS A 72 -11.08 -18.25 29.13
C LYS A 72 -10.10 -19.34 29.55
N ILE A 73 -10.14 -20.49 28.86
CA ILE A 73 -9.24 -21.62 29.12
C ILE A 73 -7.99 -21.52 28.25
N ASP A 74 -8.15 -21.35 26.93
CA ASP A 74 -7.04 -21.37 25.99
C ASP A 74 -6.44 -19.98 25.69
N GLY A 75 -7.09 -18.91 26.14
CA GLY A 75 -6.63 -17.52 25.97
C GLY A 75 -6.67 -17.02 24.52
N GLN A 76 -7.26 -17.77 23.59
CA GLN A 76 -7.28 -17.39 22.18
C GLN A 76 -8.28 -16.27 21.93
N THR A 77 -7.95 -15.39 21.00
CA THR A 77 -8.84 -14.31 20.54
C THR A 77 -8.85 -14.27 19.02
N LYS A 78 -9.98 -13.87 18.45
CA LYS A 78 -10.14 -13.65 17.03
C LYS A 78 -10.33 -12.17 16.77
N LYS A 79 -9.39 -11.60 16.00
CA LYS A 79 -9.52 -10.24 15.47
C LYS A 79 -10.57 -10.22 14.36
N PHE A 80 -11.25 -9.09 14.21
CA PHE A 80 -12.14 -8.89 13.08
C PHE A 80 -11.31 -8.86 11.77
N PRO A 81 -11.73 -9.59 10.72
CA PRO A 81 -11.01 -9.65 9.45
C PRO A 81 -11.35 -8.40 8.61
N PHE A 82 -10.63 -7.30 8.87
CA PHE A 82 -10.77 -6.07 8.08
C PHE A 82 -10.15 -6.23 6.68
N HIS A 83 -10.73 -5.56 5.70
CA HIS A 83 -10.10 -5.33 4.38
C HIS A 83 -10.21 -3.85 4.03
N LEU A 84 -9.19 -3.29 3.37
CA LEU A 84 -9.08 -1.84 3.15
C LEU A 84 -10.16 -1.29 2.24
N ASP A 85 -10.74 -2.12 1.37
CA ASP A 85 -11.83 -1.79 0.47
C ASP A 85 -13.21 -2.29 0.97
N GLN A 86 -13.26 -2.95 2.14
CA GLN A 86 -14.50 -3.40 2.77
C GLN A 86 -15.40 -2.21 3.13
N MET A 87 -16.71 -2.45 3.16
CA MET A 87 -17.65 -1.51 3.77
C MET A 87 -17.37 -1.36 5.26
N ILE A 88 -17.33 -0.11 5.72
CA ILE A 88 -17.03 0.21 7.12
C ILE A 88 -18.22 -0.16 8.01
N ILE A 89 -17.92 -0.62 9.23
CA ILE A 89 -18.90 -0.80 10.30
C ILE A 89 -18.69 0.32 11.31
N ASN A 90 -19.75 1.08 11.59
CA ASN A 90 -19.71 2.22 12.50
C ASN A 90 -19.49 1.79 13.96
N GLY A 91 -19.13 2.74 14.83
CA GLY A 91 -18.96 2.51 16.25
C GLY A 91 -17.67 1.76 16.57
N ARG A 92 -17.72 0.75 17.45
CA ARG A 92 -16.53 0.04 17.94
C ARG A 92 -15.66 -0.52 16.81
N ARG A 93 -16.26 -1.12 15.78
CA ARG A 93 -15.51 -1.74 14.67
C ARG A 93 -14.73 -0.72 13.84
N PHE A 94 -15.19 0.53 13.74
CA PHE A 94 -14.45 1.60 13.08
C PHE A 94 -13.13 1.89 13.80
N PHE A 95 -13.17 1.99 15.14
CA PHE A 95 -11.96 2.24 15.92
C PHE A 95 -11.02 1.03 15.92
N GLU A 96 -11.57 -0.18 15.97
CA GLU A 96 -10.77 -1.41 15.81
C GLU A 96 -10.09 -1.49 14.45
N MET A 97 -10.77 -1.07 13.38
CA MET A 97 -10.20 -0.97 12.04
C MET A 97 -9.04 0.03 12.00
N ALA A 98 -9.22 1.21 12.60
CA ALA A 98 -8.17 2.22 12.66
C ALA A 98 -6.93 1.70 13.43
N SER A 99 -7.13 1.08 14.60
CA SER A 99 -6.04 0.46 15.35
C SER A 99 -5.39 -0.70 14.61
N HIS A 100 -6.17 -1.50 13.89
CA HIS A 100 -5.66 -2.60 13.07
C HIS A 100 -4.71 -2.08 11.99
N TYR A 101 -5.14 -1.09 11.20
CA TYR A 101 -4.32 -0.55 10.13
C TYR A 101 -3.15 0.28 10.61
N GLN A 102 -3.28 0.98 11.74
CA GLN A 102 -2.11 1.63 12.35
C GLN A 102 -1.04 0.60 12.70
N ALA A 103 -1.40 -0.49 13.39
CA ALA A 103 -0.45 -1.52 13.77
C ALA A 103 0.15 -2.22 12.55
N GLN A 104 -0.66 -2.56 11.54
CA GLN A 104 -0.20 -3.21 10.32
C GLN A 104 0.77 -2.32 9.54
N ILE A 105 0.46 -1.03 9.36
CA ILE A 105 1.31 -0.08 8.65
C ILE A 105 2.61 0.14 9.42
N SER A 106 2.57 0.29 10.74
CA SER A 106 3.79 0.39 11.56
C SER A 106 4.68 -0.84 11.38
N LEU A 107 4.12 -2.05 11.38
CA LEU A 107 4.88 -3.28 11.13
C LEU A 107 5.51 -3.32 9.74
N ILE A 108 4.79 -2.89 8.71
CA ILE A 108 5.30 -2.80 7.33
C ILE A 108 6.44 -1.78 7.27
N VAL A 109 6.24 -0.58 7.81
CA VAL A 109 7.25 0.48 7.84
C VAL A 109 8.50 0.02 8.60
N ASP A 110 8.34 -0.59 9.77
CA ASP A 110 9.46 -1.10 10.56
C ASP A 110 10.20 -2.22 9.81
N ALA A 111 9.47 -3.15 9.18
CA ALA A 111 10.06 -4.22 8.37
C ALA A 111 10.83 -3.68 7.16
N GLU A 112 10.35 -2.62 6.51
CA GLU A 112 11.07 -1.96 5.42
C GLU A 112 12.40 -1.34 5.89
N HIS A 113 12.41 -0.76 7.09
CA HIS A 113 13.60 -0.13 7.67
C HIS A 113 14.54 -1.14 8.35
N GLY A 114 14.09 -2.38 8.54
CA GLY A 114 14.86 -3.48 9.09
C GLY A 114 16.14 -3.78 8.28
N SER A 115 17.17 -4.22 9.00
CA SER A 115 18.43 -4.66 8.37
C SER A 115 18.41 -6.12 7.94
N GLU A 116 17.43 -6.89 8.45
CA GLU A 116 17.29 -8.31 8.23
C GLU A 116 16.76 -8.63 6.83
N PRO A 117 17.08 -9.82 6.27
CA PRO A 117 16.57 -10.26 4.97
C PRO A 117 15.08 -10.67 5.00
N TYR A 118 14.44 -10.54 6.16
CA TYR A 118 13.06 -10.94 6.40
C TYR A 118 12.14 -9.73 6.41
N PHE A 119 11.03 -9.84 5.68
CA PHE A 119 9.94 -8.88 5.69
C PHE A 119 8.69 -9.56 6.21
N LEU A 120 8.15 -9.08 7.33
CA LEU A 120 7.02 -9.71 8.03
C LEU A 120 7.25 -11.21 8.35
N GLY A 121 8.50 -11.63 8.57
CA GLY A 121 8.86 -13.03 8.83
C GLY A 121 9.18 -13.87 7.58
N HIS A 122 9.14 -13.28 6.39
CA HIS A 122 9.36 -13.97 5.11
C HIS A 122 10.65 -13.52 4.44
N GLY A 123 11.46 -14.47 3.97
CA GLY A 123 12.70 -14.17 3.26
C GLY A 123 12.41 -13.50 1.91
N LEU A 124 12.99 -12.33 1.68
CA LEU A 124 12.88 -11.63 0.40
C LEU A 124 13.98 -12.07 -0.57
N THR A 125 13.68 -12.09 -1.86
CA THR A 125 14.71 -12.25 -2.92
C THR A 125 15.68 -11.07 -2.91
N ASP A 126 16.89 -11.27 -3.46
CA ASP A 126 17.93 -10.23 -3.53
C ASP A 126 17.44 -8.94 -4.20
N ASN A 127 16.65 -9.03 -5.27
CA ASN A 127 16.10 -7.88 -5.98
C ASN A 127 15.12 -7.08 -5.09
N ALA A 128 14.14 -7.74 -4.49
CA ALA A 128 13.19 -7.10 -3.58
C ALA A 128 13.91 -6.44 -2.38
N GLN A 129 14.89 -7.12 -1.78
CA GLN A 129 15.71 -6.54 -0.70
C GLN A 129 16.51 -5.32 -1.18
N LEU A 130 17.12 -5.42 -2.36
CA LEU A 130 17.92 -4.35 -2.94
C LEU A 130 17.05 -3.11 -3.20
N ILE A 131 15.83 -3.28 -3.72
CA ILE A 131 14.85 -2.20 -3.90
C ILE A 131 14.60 -1.49 -2.58
N LEU A 132 14.12 -2.21 -1.56
CA LEU A 132 13.76 -1.61 -0.27
C LEU A 132 14.96 -0.91 0.38
N LYS A 133 16.13 -1.56 0.41
CA LYS A 133 17.36 -0.99 0.97
C LYS A 133 17.82 0.26 0.21
N THR A 134 17.69 0.28 -1.11
CA THR A 134 18.03 1.47 -1.93
C THR A 134 17.05 2.61 -1.69
N LEU A 135 15.74 2.35 -1.64
CA LEU A 135 14.71 3.36 -1.40
C LEU A 135 14.77 3.94 0.01
N ASN A 136 15.12 3.12 1.01
CA ASN A 136 15.31 3.57 2.40
C ASN A 136 16.67 4.24 2.63
N GLY A 137 17.58 4.13 1.67
CA GLY A 137 18.94 4.69 1.76
C GLY A 137 19.87 3.92 2.69
N SER A 138 19.48 2.71 3.11
CA SER A 138 20.27 1.81 3.95
C SER A 138 21.25 0.96 3.13
N ASN A 139 21.10 0.89 1.80
CA ASN A 139 22.05 0.20 0.94
C ASN A 139 23.40 0.95 0.89
N LYS A 140 24.51 0.24 1.17
CA LYS A 140 25.86 0.83 1.18
C LYS A 140 26.39 1.11 -0.23
N GLN A 141 26.15 0.23 -1.20
CA GLN A 141 26.68 0.34 -2.56
C GLN A 141 25.79 1.18 -3.49
N LEU A 142 24.47 1.18 -3.27
CA LEU A 142 23.47 1.78 -4.15
C LEU A 142 22.52 2.69 -3.35
N LYS A 143 23.01 3.86 -2.98
CA LYS A 143 22.24 4.88 -2.24
C LYS A 143 21.34 5.67 -3.18
N TYR A 144 20.10 5.92 -2.78
CA TYR A 144 19.18 6.84 -3.46
C TYR A 144 19.11 8.20 -2.73
N PRO A 145 20.01 9.16 -3.01
CA PRO A 145 20.06 10.43 -2.27
C PRO A 145 18.86 11.35 -2.56
N ALA A 146 18.16 11.14 -3.68
CA ALA A 146 17.01 11.94 -4.06
C ALA A 146 15.73 11.59 -3.28
N ARG A 147 15.70 10.50 -2.50
CA ARG A 147 14.52 9.98 -1.78
C ARG A 147 13.78 11.01 -0.90
N THR A 148 14.48 12.05 -0.43
CA THR A 148 13.91 13.07 0.45
C THR A 148 13.27 14.24 -0.29
N ARG A 149 13.42 14.32 -1.62
CA ARG A 149 12.82 15.39 -2.43
C ARG A 149 11.29 15.23 -2.46
N PRO A 150 10.52 16.33 -2.57
CA PRO A 150 9.05 16.25 -2.56
C PRO A 150 8.47 15.32 -3.64
N GLY A 151 8.96 15.41 -4.88
CA GLY A 151 8.50 14.55 -5.96
C GLY A 151 8.78 13.06 -5.73
N ASP A 152 9.93 12.75 -5.13
CA ASP A 152 10.33 11.39 -4.77
C ASP A 152 9.48 10.84 -3.61
N LYS A 153 9.15 11.67 -2.63
CA LYS A 153 8.21 11.32 -1.55
C LYS A 153 6.82 10.98 -2.09
N TYR A 154 6.34 11.68 -3.13
CA TYR A 154 5.06 11.34 -3.77
C TYR A 154 5.11 9.97 -4.46
N VAL A 155 6.20 9.66 -5.18
CA VAL A 155 6.38 8.34 -5.79
C VAL A 155 6.53 7.25 -4.74
N ARG A 156 7.21 7.54 -3.64
CA ARG A 156 7.31 6.64 -2.49
C ARG A 156 5.94 6.34 -1.88
N ALA A 157 5.11 7.37 -1.69
CA ALA A 157 3.78 7.22 -1.12
C ALA A 157 2.86 6.31 -1.95
N ILE A 158 2.88 6.40 -3.30
CA ILE A 158 2.08 5.50 -4.14
C ILE A 158 2.59 4.05 -4.08
N PHE A 159 3.90 3.86 -3.97
CA PHE A 159 4.50 2.53 -3.81
C PHE A 159 4.08 1.92 -2.47
N ASP A 160 4.19 2.67 -1.37
CA ASP A 160 3.83 2.21 -0.03
C ASP A 160 2.35 1.87 0.06
N CYS A 161 1.48 2.75 -0.45
CA CYS A 161 0.04 2.50 -0.49
C CYS A 161 -0.29 1.22 -1.28
N ALA A 162 0.35 1.00 -2.42
CA ALA A 162 0.11 -0.19 -3.23
C ALA A 162 0.62 -1.46 -2.54
N LEU A 163 1.77 -1.40 -1.86
CA LEU A 163 2.32 -2.52 -1.11
C LEU A 163 1.46 -2.87 0.11
N ILE A 164 1.03 -1.86 0.87
CA ILE A 164 0.09 -2.03 1.99
C ILE A 164 -1.21 -2.68 1.51
N PHE A 165 -1.76 -2.20 0.39
CA PHE A 165 -3.01 -2.77 -0.14
C PHE A 165 -2.85 -4.20 -0.67
N TYR A 166 -1.70 -4.51 -1.27
CA TYR A 166 -1.37 -5.87 -1.66
C TYR A 166 -1.28 -6.81 -0.44
N ILE A 167 -0.59 -6.38 0.63
CA ILE A 167 -0.42 -7.17 1.86
C ILE A 167 -1.77 -7.34 2.59
N ASP A 168 -2.60 -6.30 2.65
CA ASP A 168 -3.96 -6.40 3.22
C ASP A 168 -4.81 -7.46 2.52
N LYS A 169 -4.66 -7.60 1.19
CA LYS A 169 -5.45 -8.54 0.41
C LYS A 169 -4.87 -9.96 0.35
N PHE A 170 -3.57 -10.09 0.12
CA PHE A 170 -2.91 -11.36 -0.18
C PHE A 170 -1.93 -11.82 0.91
N GLY A 171 -1.72 -11.04 1.96
CA GLY A 171 -0.70 -11.30 2.96
C GLY A 171 0.71 -11.24 2.37
N ASP A 172 1.51 -12.25 2.67
CA ASP A 172 2.90 -12.41 2.24
C ASP A 172 3.04 -13.19 0.91
N ALA A 173 1.93 -13.65 0.33
CA ALA A 173 1.94 -14.47 -0.88
C ALA A 173 2.67 -13.75 -2.03
N PHE A 174 3.75 -14.35 -2.54
CA PHE A 174 4.59 -13.81 -3.62
C PHE A 174 5.10 -12.38 -3.38
N LEU A 175 5.32 -12.00 -2.12
CA LEU A 175 5.63 -10.62 -1.73
C LEU A 175 6.85 -10.03 -2.44
N SER A 176 7.92 -10.82 -2.65
CA SER A 176 9.10 -10.34 -3.38
C SER A 176 8.75 -9.89 -4.81
N SER A 177 7.97 -10.71 -5.54
CA SER A 177 7.51 -10.37 -6.88
C SER A 177 6.57 -9.17 -6.88
N ALA A 178 5.73 -9.03 -5.84
CA ALA A 178 4.86 -7.87 -5.68
C ALA A 178 5.68 -6.58 -5.48
N ILE A 179 6.67 -6.60 -4.58
CA ILE A 179 7.60 -5.47 -4.36
C ILE A 179 8.25 -5.05 -5.67
N GLU A 180 8.81 -5.99 -6.42
CA GLU A 180 9.45 -5.69 -7.72
C GLU A 180 8.45 -5.08 -8.70
N LYS A 181 7.26 -5.67 -8.85
CA LYS A 181 6.25 -5.22 -9.80
C LYS A 181 5.72 -3.83 -9.47
N LEU A 182 5.37 -3.62 -8.20
CA LEU A 182 4.88 -2.34 -7.69
C LEU A 182 5.96 -1.26 -7.76
N PHE A 183 7.22 -1.62 -7.52
CA PHE A 183 8.34 -0.71 -7.69
C PHE A 183 8.47 -0.24 -9.14
N ILE A 184 8.47 -1.16 -10.11
CA ILE A 184 8.57 -0.78 -11.53
C ILE A 184 7.38 0.12 -11.92
N TRP A 185 6.17 -0.21 -11.49
CA TRP A 185 4.99 0.59 -11.77
C TRP A 185 5.09 2.01 -11.18
N ALA A 186 5.41 2.13 -9.88
CA ALA A 186 5.48 3.42 -9.19
C ALA A 186 6.65 4.26 -9.70
N TYR A 187 7.87 3.70 -9.73
CA TYR A 187 9.07 4.47 -10.07
C TYR A 187 9.26 4.72 -11.56
N SER A 188 8.48 4.07 -12.42
CA SER A 188 8.34 4.48 -13.83
C SER A 188 7.90 5.93 -13.94
N LEU A 189 7.01 6.39 -13.06
CA LEU A 189 6.60 7.80 -12.99
C LEU A 189 7.80 8.71 -12.74
N ARG A 190 8.66 8.35 -11.77
CA ARG A 190 9.82 9.17 -11.42
C ARG A 190 10.79 9.29 -12.58
N ILE A 191 11.09 8.18 -13.26
CA ILE A 191 11.99 8.17 -14.42
C ILE A 191 11.42 9.02 -15.57
N LYS A 192 10.12 8.89 -15.84
CA LYS A 192 9.43 9.56 -16.95
C LYS A 192 9.21 11.06 -16.76
N GLN A 193 9.44 11.60 -15.57
CA GLN A 193 9.08 12.99 -15.23
C GLN A 193 10.24 13.76 -14.64
N GLN A 194 10.54 14.94 -15.21
CA GLN A 194 11.53 15.85 -14.63
C GLN A 194 11.06 16.36 -13.26
N VAL A 195 9.78 16.72 -13.15
CA VAL A 195 9.14 17.20 -11.92
C VAL A 195 7.92 16.35 -11.63
N VAL A 196 7.80 15.82 -10.41
CA VAL A 196 6.60 15.13 -9.94
C VAL A 196 5.93 16.01 -8.91
N GLN A 197 4.74 16.49 -9.24
CA GLN A 197 3.83 17.17 -8.32
C GLN A 197 2.77 16.20 -7.85
N LEU A 198 2.01 16.59 -6.83
CA LEU A 198 0.88 15.80 -6.31
C LEU A 198 -0.12 15.42 -7.42
N ALA A 199 -0.44 16.35 -8.32
CA ALA A 199 -1.32 16.08 -9.46
C ALA A 199 -0.69 15.10 -10.46
N THR A 200 0.63 15.15 -10.67
CA THR A 200 1.36 14.21 -11.53
C THR A 200 1.30 12.78 -10.97
N MET A 201 1.51 12.65 -9.66
CA MET A 201 1.41 11.38 -8.92
C MET A 201 -0.01 10.81 -9.01
N ASP A 202 -1.01 11.61 -8.69
CA ASP A 202 -2.41 11.17 -8.70
C ASP A 202 -2.86 10.79 -10.12
N ASN A 203 -2.54 11.58 -11.13
CA ASN A 203 -2.86 11.24 -12.53
C ASN A 203 -2.22 9.92 -12.97
N HIS A 204 -0.98 9.63 -12.55
CA HIS A 204 -0.34 8.35 -12.85
C HIS A 204 -1.13 7.17 -12.29
N VAL A 205 -1.62 7.28 -11.06
CA VAL A 205 -2.48 6.26 -10.46
C VAL A 205 -3.80 6.14 -11.22
N ILE A 206 -4.44 7.25 -11.59
CA ILE A 206 -5.72 7.20 -12.32
C ILE A 206 -5.59 6.54 -13.70
N TYR A 207 -4.55 6.88 -14.46
CA TYR A 207 -4.35 6.33 -15.82
C TYR A 207 -3.77 4.92 -15.84
N HIS A 208 -3.01 4.52 -14.82
CA HIS A 208 -2.38 3.21 -14.70
C HIS A 208 -2.70 2.58 -13.34
N ASN A 209 -3.99 2.34 -13.09
CA ASN A 209 -4.50 2.10 -11.74
C ASN A 209 -4.27 0.67 -11.21
N VAL A 210 -3.11 0.45 -10.60
CA VAL A 210 -2.80 -0.81 -9.92
C VAL A 210 -3.70 -1.07 -8.72
N PHE A 211 -4.25 -0.06 -8.05
CA PHE A 211 -5.17 -0.28 -6.93
C PHE A 211 -6.47 -0.95 -7.39
N ARG A 212 -7.02 -0.57 -8.55
CA ARG A 212 -8.17 -1.29 -9.13
C ARG A 212 -7.81 -2.72 -9.48
N ILE A 213 -6.61 -2.95 -10.02
CA ILE A 213 -6.15 -4.31 -10.36
C ILE A 213 -6.03 -5.16 -9.08
N ILE A 214 -5.40 -4.64 -8.01
CA ILE A 214 -5.34 -5.33 -6.72
C ILE A 214 -6.75 -5.58 -6.18
N LYS A 215 -7.64 -4.59 -6.22
CA LYS A 215 -9.02 -4.71 -5.75
C LYS A 215 -9.80 -5.81 -6.48
N ASP A 216 -9.66 -5.89 -7.80
CA ASP A 216 -10.43 -6.82 -8.63
C ASP A 216 -9.77 -8.20 -8.77
N ALA A 217 -8.48 -8.33 -8.42
CA ALA A 217 -7.73 -9.57 -8.47
C ALA A 217 -8.31 -10.67 -7.58
N ILE A 218 -8.34 -11.91 -8.07
CA ILE A 218 -8.72 -13.09 -7.28
C ILE A 218 -7.46 -13.76 -6.71
N GLU A 219 -6.39 -13.78 -7.49
CA GLU A 219 -5.11 -14.38 -7.11
C GLU A 219 -3.96 -13.35 -7.22
N PRO A 220 -2.83 -13.57 -6.51
CA PRO A 220 -1.62 -12.76 -6.67
C PRO A 220 -1.16 -12.63 -8.13
N SER A 221 -1.31 -13.69 -8.92
CA SER A 221 -0.94 -13.77 -10.33
C SER A 221 -1.59 -12.68 -11.19
N ASP A 222 -2.82 -12.28 -10.88
CA ASP A 222 -3.56 -11.20 -11.58
C ASP A 222 -2.82 -9.85 -11.47
N VAL A 223 -2.15 -9.61 -10.34
CA VAL A 223 -1.33 -8.39 -10.11
C VAL A 223 0.07 -8.56 -10.70
N LEU A 224 0.67 -9.73 -10.54
CA LEU A 224 2.06 -9.97 -10.95
C LEU A 224 2.24 -10.02 -12.47
N THR A 225 1.18 -10.31 -13.22
CA THR A 225 1.19 -10.41 -14.69
C THR A 225 0.93 -9.10 -15.41
N ILE A 226 0.70 -7.99 -14.69
CA ILE A 226 0.49 -6.66 -15.29
C ILE A 226 1.62 -6.32 -16.29
N VAL A 227 1.26 -5.92 -17.50
CA VAL A 227 2.25 -5.56 -18.52
C VAL A 227 2.79 -4.15 -18.25
N LEU A 228 4.08 -4.06 -17.93
CA LEU A 228 4.79 -2.80 -17.72
C LEU A 228 5.81 -2.61 -18.85
N ARG A 229 5.74 -1.46 -19.52
CA ARG A 229 6.63 -1.12 -20.65
C ARG A 229 8.08 -0.94 -20.18
N THR A 230 9.02 -1.58 -20.89
CA THR A 230 10.47 -1.31 -20.77
C THR A 230 10.78 0.13 -21.19
N LEU A 231 11.52 0.85 -20.36
CA LEU A 231 11.89 2.24 -20.59
C LEU A 231 13.19 2.34 -21.38
N THR A 232 13.40 3.48 -22.03
CA THR A 232 14.65 3.80 -22.71
C THR A 232 15.21 5.13 -22.21
N ASP A 233 16.43 5.48 -22.63
CA ASP A 233 17.00 6.81 -22.39
C ASP A 233 16.11 7.95 -22.88
N SER A 234 15.32 7.74 -23.94
CA SER A 234 14.37 8.73 -24.45
C SER A 234 13.20 9.00 -23.49
N ASP A 235 12.83 8.01 -22.67
CA ASP A 235 11.80 8.14 -21.65
C ASP A 235 12.33 8.81 -20.37
N ASN A 236 13.64 8.84 -20.14
CA ASN A 236 14.25 9.27 -18.88
C ASN A 236 14.35 10.80 -18.75
N LYS A 237 13.24 11.41 -18.32
CA LYS A 237 13.18 12.86 -18.06
C LYS A 237 13.79 13.27 -16.72
N ASN A 238 13.97 12.32 -15.79
CA ASN A 238 14.57 12.59 -14.47
C ASN A 238 16.03 13.07 -14.57
N ASN A 239 16.78 12.59 -15.57
CA ASN A 239 18.22 12.83 -15.70
C ASN A 239 18.64 13.73 -16.87
N LEU A 240 17.69 14.39 -17.55
CA LEU A 240 17.93 15.18 -18.78
C LEU A 240 19.14 16.13 -18.70
N ARG A 241 19.35 16.77 -17.54
CA ARG A 241 20.41 17.78 -17.37
C ARG A 241 21.76 17.21 -16.94
N LYS A 242 21.84 15.93 -16.57
CA LYS A 242 23.02 15.36 -15.88
C LYS A 242 23.84 14.38 -16.71
N ALA A 243 23.39 13.99 -17.91
CA ALA A 243 24.08 13.04 -18.80
C ALA A 243 24.65 11.79 -18.09
N ASN A 244 23.99 11.34 -17.02
CA ASN A 244 24.50 10.29 -16.12
C ASN A 244 23.39 9.31 -15.72
N ALA A 245 22.41 9.04 -16.60
CA ALA A 245 21.34 8.07 -16.36
C ALA A 245 21.89 6.70 -15.89
N ALA A 246 23.02 6.26 -16.44
CA ALA A 246 23.72 5.04 -16.03
C ALA A 246 24.18 5.02 -14.56
N LYS A 247 24.30 6.19 -13.91
CA LYS A 247 24.67 6.32 -12.50
C LYS A 247 23.43 6.47 -11.59
N ASP A 248 22.25 6.71 -12.14
CA ASP A 248 21.01 6.82 -11.36
C ASP A 248 20.68 5.46 -10.73
N PRO A 249 20.54 5.38 -9.39
CA PRO A 249 20.16 4.16 -8.70
C PRO A 249 18.87 3.52 -9.22
N LEU A 250 17.87 4.32 -9.59
CA LEU A 250 16.61 3.80 -10.13
C LEU A 250 16.83 3.14 -11.49
N VAL A 251 17.62 3.76 -12.37
CA VAL A 251 17.95 3.18 -13.68
C VAL A 251 18.71 1.86 -13.51
N LYS A 252 19.65 1.79 -12.56
CA LYS A 252 20.38 0.55 -12.27
C LYS A 252 19.46 -0.58 -11.80
N LEU A 253 18.51 -0.28 -10.91
CA LEU A 253 17.49 -1.24 -10.48
C LEU A 253 16.64 -1.72 -11.66
N PHE A 254 16.13 -0.78 -12.47
CA PHE A 254 15.30 -1.12 -13.63
C PHE A 254 16.07 -1.96 -14.66
N LYS A 255 17.35 -1.65 -14.93
CA LYS A 255 18.22 -2.45 -15.81
C LYS A 255 18.42 -3.86 -15.27
N GLY A 256 18.68 -4.00 -13.97
CA GLY A 256 18.83 -5.31 -13.31
C GLY A 256 17.59 -6.20 -13.45
N MET A 257 16.40 -5.59 -13.52
CA MET A 257 15.12 -6.27 -13.72
C MET A 257 14.62 -6.28 -15.17
N LYS A 258 15.43 -5.84 -16.14
CA LYS A 258 15.09 -5.80 -17.59
C LYS A 258 13.89 -4.91 -17.94
N TYR A 259 13.69 -3.82 -17.18
CA TYR A 259 12.69 -2.78 -17.46
C TYR A 259 13.31 -1.46 -17.96
N TYR A 260 14.59 -1.47 -18.33
CA TYR A 260 15.26 -0.33 -18.96
C TYR A 260 16.30 -0.82 -19.96
N GLU A 261 16.26 -0.30 -21.18
CA GLU A 261 17.22 -0.51 -22.27
C GLU A 261 18.07 0.75 -22.49
#